data_AF-A0A5C5VYA6-F1
#
_entry.id   AF-A0A5C5VYA6-F1
#
_cell.length_a   1.000
_cell.length_b   1.000
_cell.length_c   1.000
_cell.angle_alpha   90.00
_cell.angle_beta   90.00
_cell.angle_gamma   90.00
#
_symmetry.space_group_name_H-M   'P 1'
#
loop_
_entity.id
_entity.type
_entity.pdbx_description
1 polymer ?
#
loop_
_entity_poly.entity_id
_entity_poly.type
_entity_poly.pdbx_seq_one_letter_code
_entity_poly.pdbx_strand_id
1 'polypeptide(L)'
;MQARSLLLIALMIMPASARAGLLVHYTFDNADISGATLIDSAGGNNNGLLVGQVEAGVPGVLGQAIRLPNDDGLSYGLLSSSLNPAPTGNDPRTIAFWFSQEQQGVENKMFGYGRSNTGQSFDVSLEGGGIRLRYSGGNVTWGSGFDFTGASAGFHHLAIRVPSGAVDYLDIDVFLDGVELPATPTGGNPGATLINTSGGMATNLNLGRSPAFDPAGDFIGLLDDFRLYDTALNDAEIGDLASAVAALVIDVDPTSGGIAIRNPSDQPIALGYYELTSASGALSPTGWASLQAQDRSGFGAATGLGDGWERLGTPSSNLLAEGYLSDESVLGPGQSLPLGAAYNPFFPLDLELTYQTEGVFRSGRLGEVGAVLAGDYNDDGLIDVADYTVWRDAVGTPLALHNDSTPTATTTDDYAAWVAAWQASSAAQTIPEPTGLRLLIIFCSAGLLKRVAV
;
A
#
# COMPACT_ATOMS: atom_id res chain seq x y z
N MET A 1 38.35 -28.84 -18.98
CA MET A 1 37.60 -27.89 -19.84
C MET A 1 36.13 -28.08 -19.58
N GLN A 2 35.58 -27.40 -18.59
CA GLN A 2 34.13 -27.31 -18.39
C GLN A 2 33.69 -26.00 -19.05
N ALA A 3 32.83 -26.11 -20.05
CA ALA A 3 32.22 -24.97 -20.70
C ALA A 3 31.31 -24.27 -19.70
N ARG A 4 31.73 -23.09 -19.21
CA ARG A 4 30.87 -22.18 -18.47
C ARG A 4 29.98 -21.48 -19.49
N SER A 5 28.68 -21.76 -19.43
CA SER A 5 27.67 -21.04 -20.18
C SER A 5 27.72 -19.56 -19.77
N LEU A 6 28.09 -18.67 -20.69
CA LEU A 6 27.82 -17.25 -20.56
C LEU A 6 26.30 -17.09 -20.60
N LEU A 7 25.68 -16.86 -19.45
CA LEU A 7 24.31 -16.35 -19.40
C LEU A 7 24.39 -14.87 -19.76
N LEU A 8 24.10 -14.56 -21.03
CA LEU A 8 23.97 -13.19 -21.51
C LEU A 8 22.65 -12.66 -20.94
N ILE A 9 22.67 -12.08 -19.74
CA ILE A 9 21.52 -11.34 -19.22
C ILE A 9 21.45 -10.07 -20.06
N ALA A 10 20.54 -10.07 -21.05
CA ALA A 10 20.13 -8.84 -21.68
C ALA A 10 19.50 -7.99 -20.57
N LEU A 11 20.21 -6.94 -20.15
CA LEU A 11 19.64 -5.86 -19.35
C LEU A 11 18.53 -5.24 -20.21
N MET A 12 17.33 -5.80 -20.11
CA MET A 12 16.12 -5.15 -20.55
C MET A 12 15.99 -3.95 -19.64
N ILE A 13 16.35 -2.79 -20.16
CA ILE A 13 15.77 -1.54 -19.67
C ILE A 13 14.27 -1.75 -19.90
N MET A 14 13.58 -2.20 -18.85
CA MET A 14 12.13 -2.22 -18.85
C MET A 14 11.76 -0.77 -19.14
N PRO A 15 11.09 -0.45 -20.26
CA PRO A 15 10.52 0.89 -20.39
C PRO A 15 9.66 1.07 -19.14
N ALA A 16 9.81 2.22 -18.46
CA ALA A 16 8.92 2.60 -17.35
C ALA A 16 7.52 2.21 -17.77
N SER A 17 6.94 1.21 -17.10
CA SER A 17 5.62 0.73 -17.45
C SER A 17 4.74 1.95 -17.33
N ALA A 18 4.15 2.40 -18.43
CA ALA A 18 3.15 3.44 -18.34
C ALA A 18 2.11 2.89 -17.38
N ARG A 19 2.06 3.43 -16.15
CA ARG A 19 1.18 2.99 -15.07
C ARG A 19 -0.15 2.60 -15.70
N ALA A 20 -0.50 1.31 -15.63
CA ALA A 20 -1.84 0.86 -15.99
C ALA A 20 -2.81 1.85 -15.35
N GLY A 21 -3.70 2.48 -16.12
CA GLY A 21 -4.31 3.76 -15.75
C GLY A 21 -5.21 3.67 -14.51
N LEU A 22 -4.58 3.64 -13.34
CA LEU A 22 -5.20 3.59 -12.04
C LEU A 22 -5.90 4.93 -11.83
N LEU A 23 -7.22 4.88 -11.86
CA LEU A 23 -8.12 6.02 -11.75
C LEU A 23 -8.51 6.32 -10.31
N VAL A 24 -8.59 5.29 -9.49
CA VAL A 24 -9.02 5.38 -8.10
C VAL A 24 -8.16 4.47 -7.27
N HIS A 25 -7.64 4.98 -6.16
CA HIS A 25 -7.00 4.18 -5.13
C HIS A 25 -7.43 4.68 -3.76
N TYR A 26 -8.20 3.85 -3.07
CA TYR A 26 -8.62 4.08 -1.70
C TYR A 26 -7.85 3.11 -0.80
N THR A 27 -6.82 3.61 -0.14
CA THR A 27 -6.01 2.86 0.82
C THR A 27 -6.83 2.48 2.05
N PHE A 28 -7.73 3.38 2.48
CA PHE A 28 -8.46 3.34 3.77
C PHE A 28 -7.61 3.62 5.00
N ASP A 29 -6.36 4.03 4.80
CA ASP A 29 -5.50 4.55 5.86
C ASP A 29 -6.06 5.83 6.45
N ASN A 30 -5.92 6.01 7.77
CA ASN A 30 -6.32 7.25 8.44
C ASN A 30 -5.62 8.48 7.86
N ALA A 31 -4.41 8.31 7.30
CA ALA A 31 -3.69 9.37 6.60
C ALA A 31 -4.46 9.89 5.36
N ASP A 32 -5.24 9.01 4.72
CA ASP A 32 -6.05 9.29 3.54
C ASP A 32 -7.52 9.55 3.88
N ILE A 33 -7.86 9.76 5.16
CA ILE A 33 -9.22 10.09 5.62
C ILE A 33 -9.23 11.47 6.28
N SER A 34 -10.01 12.40 5.69
CA SER A 34 -10.22 13.75 6.23
C SER A 34 -11.69 13.98 6.58
N GLY A 35 -12.03 13.80 7.84
CA GLY A 35 -13.42 13.83 8.30
C GLY A 35 -14.21 12.67 7.68
N ALA A 36 -15.21 12.98 6.85
CA ALA A 36 -15.94 11.97 6.08
C ALA A 36 -15.37 11.79 4.65
N THR A 37 -14.36 12.56 4.26
CA THR A 37 -13.76 12.46 2.92
C THR A 37 -12.73 11.35 2.91
N LEU A 38 -12.87 10.41 1.98
CA LEU A 38 -11.83 9.44 1.66
C LEU A 38 -11.06 9.95 0.44
N ILE A 39 -9.76 10.16 0.62
CA ILE A 39 -8.87 10.71 -0.39
C ILE A 39 -8.58 9.63 -1.44
N ASP A 40 -8.61 10.02 -2.70
CA ASP A 40 -8.14 9.21 -3.81
C ASP A 40 -6.61 9.35 -3.98
N SER A 41 -5.88 8.36 -3.49
CA SER A 41 -4.41 8.31 -3.54
C SER A 41 -3.87 8.06 -4.95
N ALA A 42 -4.75 7.78 -5.93
CA ALA A 42 -4.36 7.68 -7.35
C ALA A 42 -4.03 9.05 -7.97
N GLY A 43 -4.45 10.16 -7.33
CA GLY A 43 -4.24 11.53 -7.82
C GLY A 43 -5.31 12.05 -8.79
N GLY A 44 -6.37 11.26 -9.05
CA GLY A 44 -7.45 11.60 -9.98
C GLY A 44 -8.49 12.58 -9.42
N ASN A 45 -8.37 12.97 -8.15
CA ASN A 45 -9.39 13.70 -7.38
C ASN A 45 -10.75 12.98 -7.34
N ASN A 46 -10.77 11.65 -7.51
CA ASN A 46 -11.98 10.84 -7.38
C ASN A 46 -12.28 10.55 -5.89
N ASN A 47 -12.17 11.56 -5.02
CA ASN A 47 -12.36 11.39 -3.58
C ASN A 47 -13.75 10.82 -3.30
N GLY A 48 -13.80 9.83 -2.42
CA GLY A 48 -15.06 9.27 -1.96
C GLY A 48 -15.58 9.97 -0.71
N LEU A 49 -16.84 9.71 -0.38
CA LEU A 49 -17.49 10.16 0.85
C LEU A 49 -17.86 8.95 1.70
N LEU A 50 -17.26 8.80 2.87
CA LEU A 50 -17.70 7.84 3.87
C LEU A 50 -19.08 8.26 4.38
N VAL A 51 -20.06 7.38 4.20
CA VAL A 51 -21.45 7.56 4.64
C VAL A 51 -21.82 6.35 5.47
N GLY A 52 -22.81 6.48 6.35
CA GLY A 52 -23.28 5.36 7.14
C GLY A 52 -22.41 5.05 8.36
N GLN A 53 -22.59 3.87 8.93
CA GLN A 53 -21.76 3.33 10.01
C GLN A 53 -20.54 2.62 9.42
N VAL A 54 -19.43 3.36 9.34
CA VAL A 54 -18.14 2.84 8.89
C VAL A 54 -17.12 3.03 10.01
N GLU A 55 -16.42 1.96 10.37
CA GLU A 55 -15.31 1.99 11.32
C GLU A 55 -14.00 2.08 10.52
N ALA A 56 -13.29 3.21 10.59
CA ALA A 56 -11.99 3.41 9.95
C ALA A 56 -10.84 3.17 10.93
N GLY A 57 -9.62 2.97 10.41
CA GLY A 57 -8.42 2.78 11.23
C GLY A 57 -8.34 1.40 11.89
N VAL A 58 -9.10 0.42 11.40
CA VAL A 58 -8.96 -0.98 11.83
C VAL A 58 -7.77 -1.61 11.10
N PRO A 59 -7.04 -2.57 11.69
CA PRO A 59 -5.94 -3.22 11.01
C PRO A 59 -6.35 -3.83 9.67
N GLY A 60 -5.65 -3.46 8.60
CA GLY A 60 -5.84 -3.96 7.25
C GLY A 60 -4.75 -4.95 6.84
N VAL A 61 -4.79 -5.29 5.57
CA VAL A 61 -3.77 -6.04 4.83
C VAL A 61 -2.61 -5.13 4.45
N LEU A 62 -2.92 -3.91 4.02
CA LEU A 62 -1.96 -2.90 3.60
C LEU A 62 -2.24 -1.61 4.37
N GLY A 63 -1.72 -1.54 5.60
CA GLY A 63 -1.99 -0.45 6.52
C GLY A 63 -3.30 -0.69 7.27
N GLN A 64 -4.28 0.19 7.08
CA GLN A 64 -5.56 0.16 7.76
C GLN A 64 -6.71 -0.03 6.78
N ALA A 65 -7.71 -0.79 7.21
CA ALA A 65 -8.92 -1.05 6.48
C ALA A 65 -10.08 -0.19 6.99
N ILE A 66 -11.20 -0.23 6.26
CA ILE A 66 -12.52 0.09 6.82
C ILE A 66 -13.27 -1.19 7.18
N ARG A 67 -14.09 -1.11 8.22
CA ARG A 67 -15.00 -2.17 8.65
C ARG A 67 -16.45 -1.72 8.53
N LEU A 68 -17.26 -2.58 7.91
CA LEU A 68 -18.71 -2.48 7.76
C LEU A 68 -19.36 -3.46 8.75
N PRO A 69 -19.86 -2.98 9.90
CA PRO A 69 -20.06 -3.82 11.08
C PRO A 69 -21.32 -4.70 11.03
N ASN A 70 -22.30 -4.39 10.18
CA ASN A 70 -23.58 -5.08 10.14
C ASN A 70 -24.34 -4.81 8.82
N ASP A 71 -25.45 -5.53 8.59
CA ASP A 71 -26.37 -5.34 7.46
C ASP A 71 -27.67 -4.72 7.97
N ASP A 72 -27.59 -3.48 8.48
CA ASP A 72 -28.71 -2.74 9.06
C ASP A 72 -29.31 -1.67 8.12
N GLY A 73 -28.81 -1.61 6.88
CA GLY A 73 -29.18 -0.57 5.93
C GLY A 73 -28.47 0.78 6.16
N LEU A 74 -27.67 0.92 7.22
CA LEU A 74 -26.89 2.11 7.57
C LEU A 74 -25.38 1.86 7.50
N SER A 75 -24.91 0.62 7.59
CA SER A 75 -23.49 0.22 7.50
C SER A 75 -23.01 -0.04 6.07
N TYR A 76 -23.09 0.98 5.20
CA TYR A 76 -22.62 0.89 3.82
C TYR A 76 -21.49 1.87 3.57
N GLY A 77 -20.41 1.42 2.94
CA GLY A 77 -19.20 2.20 2.75
C GLY A 77 -19.22 3.02 1.47
N LEU A 78 -18.81 4.27 1.57
CA LEU A 78 -18.23 5.03 0.46
C LEU A 78 -19.11 5.33 -0.77
N LEU A 79 -19.35 6.62 -0.98
CA LEU A 79 -19.98 7.18 -2.18
C LEU A 79 -18.95 7.99 -2.96
N SER A 80 -18.47 7.47 -4.09
CA SER A 80 -17.92 8.35 -5.13
C SER A 80 -19.07 8.77 -6.03
N SER A 81 -19.70 9.90 -5.68
CA SER A 81 -20.91 10.39 -6.38
C SER A 81 -20.65 10.88 -7.81
N SER A 82 -19.39 10.97 -8.23
CA SER A 82 -19.02 11.28 -9.62
C SER A 82 -17.58 10.84 -9.93
N LEU A 83 -17.39 9.55 -10.26
CA LEU A 83 -16.16 9.12 -10.94
C LEU A 83 -16.04 9.83 -12.29
N ASN A 84 -14.93 10.53 -12.53
CA ASN A 84 -14.73 11.29 -13.76
C ASN A 84 -13.26 11.37 -14.19
N PRO A 85 -12.87 10.72 -15.32
CA PRO A 85 -13.68 9.82 -16.13
C PRO A 85 -13.91 8.48 -15.42
N ALA A 86 -15.06 7.85 -15.68
CA ALA A 86 -15.32 6.46 -15.32
C ALA A 86 -15.23 5.60 -16.59
N PRO A 87 -14.67 4.37 -16.55
CA PRO A 87 -14.78 3.43 -17.65
C PRO A 87 -16.25 3.01 -17.85
N THR A 88 -16.78 3.14 -19.07
CA THR A 88 -18.22 2.94 -19.34
C THR A 88 -18.43 1.87 -20.39
N GLY A 89 -19.68 1.65 -20.82
CA GLY A 89 -20.01 0.66 -21.84
C GLY A 89 -19.33 -0.68 -21.54
N ASN A 90 -18.67 -1.22 -22.56
CA ASN A 90 -17.78 -2.37 -22.46
C ASN A 90 -16.28 -1.98 -22.49
N ASP A 91 -15.94 -0.73 -22.14
CA ASP A 91 -14.54 -0.29 -22.06
C ASP A 91 -13.73 -1.22 -21.15
N PRO A 92 -12.46 -1.52 -21.46
CA PRO A 92 -11.63 -2.33 -20.59
C PRO A 92 -11.53 -1.71 -19.19
N ARG A 93 -11.54 -2.54 -18.14
CA ARG A 93 -11.32 -2.06 -16.76
C ARG A 93 -10.94 -3.20 -15.84
N THR A 94 -10.30 -2.86 -14.72
CA THR A 94 -10.04 -3.80 -13.62
C THR A 94 -10.40 -3.15 -12.30
N ILE A 95 -11.15 -3.84 -11.46
CA ILE A 95 -11.42 -3.45 -10.07
C ILE A 95 -10.77 -4.48 -9.17
N ALA A 96 -9.94 -4.05 -8.23
CA ALA A 96 -9.20 -4.93 -7.33
C ALA A 96 -9.22 -4.39 -5.91
N PHE A 97 -9.38 -5.25 -4.91
CA PHE A 97 -9.41 -4.87 -3.50
C PHE A 97 -9.22 -6.09 -2.59
N TRP A 98 -8.91 -5.84 -1.33
CA TRP A 98 -8.88 -6.85 -0.30
C TRP A 98 -10.18 -6.86 0.51
N PHE A 99 -10.65 -8.04 0.89
CA PHE A 99 -11.83 -8.19 1.74
C PHE A 99 -11.64 -9.28 2.79
N SER A 100 -12.32 -9.14 3.93
CA SER A 100 -12.46 -10.19 4.94
C SER A 100 -13.91 -10.25 5.40
N GLN A 101 -14.57 -11.39 5.22
CA GLN A 101 -15.97 -11.57 5.61
C GLN A 101 -16.05 -11.90 7.10
N GLU A 102 -16.69 -11.05 7.90
CA GLU A 102 -16.87 -11.32 9.33
C GLU A 102 -18.15 -12.09 9.62
N GLN A 103 -19.17 -11.92 8.78
CA GLN A 103 -20.45 -12.59 8.95
C GLN A 103 -21.06 -12.99 7.61
N GLN A 104 -21.66 -14.17 7.58
CA GLN A 104 -22.50 -14.59 6.47
C GLN A 104 -23.71 -13.66 6.33
N GLY A 105 -24.02 -13.31 5.08
CA GLY A 105 -25.14 -12.46 4.71
C GLY A 105 -25.96 -13.14 3.61
N VAL A 106 -27.16 -12.64 3.33
CA VAL A 106 -27.99 -13.21 2.26
C VAL A 106 -27.38 -12.91 0.90
N GLU A 107 -27.07 -11.63 0.66
CA GLU A 107 -26.44 -11.17 -0.59
C GLU A 107 -25.01 -10.68 -0.38
N ASN A 108 -24.69 -10.07 0.77
CA ASN A 108 -23.32 -9.74 1.17
C ASN A 108 -22.52 -9.01 0.05
N LYS A 109 -23.08 -7.90 -0.42
CA LYS A 109 -22.62 -7.13 -1.59
C LYS A 109 -21.38 -6.31 -1.27
N MET A 110 -20.20 -6.77 -1.70
CA MET A 110 -18.93 -6.09 -1.46
C MET A 110 -18.82 -4.74 -2.17
N PHE A 111 -19.35 -4.60 -3.39
CA PHE A 111 -19.41 -3.30 -4.07
C PHE A 111 -20.43 -3.29 -5.21
N GLY A 112 -20.73 -2.10 -5.69
CA GLY A 112 -21.57 -1.82 -6.84
C GLY A 112 -20.93 -0.80 -7.78
N TYR A 113 -21.06 -1.03 -9.09
CA TYR A 113 -20.57 -0.15 -10.13
C TYR A 113 -21.64 0.14 -11.19
N GLY A 114 -21.84 1.42 -11.53
CA GLY A 114 -22.72 1.87 -12.60
C GLY A 114 -24.09 2.37 -12.12
N ARG A 115 -25.11 2.31 -12.99
CA ARG A 115 -26.47 2.77 -12.70
C ARG A 115 -27.46 1.63 -12.73
N SER A 116 -28.27 1.49 -11.67
CA SER A 116 -29.22 0.39 -11.46
C SER A 116 -30.27 0.26 -12.57
N ASN A 117 -29.88 -0.43 -13.65
CA ASN A 117 -30.62 -0.72 -14.87
C ASN A 117 -29.98 -1.97 -15.50
N THR A 118 -30.76 -2.77 -16.22
CA THR A 118 -30.25 -3.99 -16.88
C THR A 118 -29.04 -3.71 -17.76
N GLY A 119 -27.91 -4.39 -17.47
CA GLY A 119 -26.65 -4.29 -18.21
C GLY A 119 -25.87 -2.99 -18.00
N GLN A 120 -26.42 -2.00 -17.28
CA GLN A 120 -25.80 -0.69 -17.04
C GLN A 120 -25.11 -0.57 -15.68
N SER A 121 -25.21 -1.61 -14.87
CA SER A 121 -24.57 -1.73 -13.57
C SER A 121 -24.29 -3.17 -13.24
N PHE A 122 -23.36 -3.39 -12.31
CA PHE A 122 -23.27 -4.64 -11.60
C PHE A 122 -22.95 -4.44 -10.12
N ASP A 123 -23.35 -5.41 -9.29
CA ASP A 123 -22.86 -5.60 -7.94
C ASP A 123 -22.10 -6.92 -7.83
N VAL A 124 -21.13 -6.96 -6.91
CA VAL A 124 -20.33 -8.15 -6.60
C VAL A 124 -20.62 -8.56 -5.16
N SER A 125 -20.86 -9.85 -4.96
CA SER A 125 -21.40 -10.43 -3.73
C SER A 125 -20.74 -11.76 -3.36
N LEU A 126 -20.78 -12.09 -2.06
CA LEU A 126 -20.38 -13.41 -1.54
C LEU A 126 -21.62 -14.28 -1.35
N GLU A 127 -21.88 -15.19 -2.30
CA GLU A 127 -23.15 -15.91 -2.36
C GLU A 127 -23.06 -17.31 -2.95
N GLY A 128 -23.85 -18.23 -2.41
CA GLY A 128 -23.92 -19.60 -2.92
C GLY A 128 -22.58 -20.34 -2.86
N GLY A 129 -21.67 -19.89 -1.99
CA GLY A 129 -20.29 -20.39 -1.88
C GLY A 129 -19.36 -19.92 -3.00
N GLY A 130 -19.72 -18.89 -3.77
CA GLY A 130 -18.92 -18.31 -4.84
C GLY A 130 -18.91 -16.79 -4.82
N ILE A 131 -18.22 -16.19 -5.80
CA ILE A 131 -18.27 -14.74 -6.07
C ILE A 131 -19.35 -14.50 -7.12
N ARG A 132 -20.41 -13.78 -6.78
CA ARG A 132 -21.53 -13.51 -7.68
C ARG A 132 -21.50 -12.09 -8.21
N LEU A 133 -21.52 -11.93 -9.54
CA LEU A 133 -21.94 -10.67 -10.16
C LEU A 133 -23.43 -10.70 -10.47
N ARG A 134 -24.15 -9.64 -10.11
CA ARG A 134 -25.50 -9.37 -10.62
C ARG A 134 -25.49 -8.13 -11.49
N TYR A 135 -26.33 -8.08 -12.52
CA TYR A 135 -26.39 -6.95 -13.46
C TYR A 135 -27.82 -6.54 -13.85
N SER A 136 -28.75 -6.68 -12.89
CA SER A 136 -30.19 -6.36 -13.00
C SER A 136 -30.98 -7.10 -14.10
N GLY A 137 -30.32 -7.87 -14.98
CA GLY A 137 -30.92 -8.77 -15.97
C GLY A 137 -30.58 -10.25 -15.77
N GLY A 138 -29.79 -10.56 -14.74
CA GLY A 138 -29.28 -11.88 -14.46
C GLY A 138 -28.12 -11.82 -13.47
N ASN A 139 -27.47 -12.96 -13.28
CA ASN A 139 -26.26 -13.08 -12.48
C ASN A 139 -25.39 -14.22 -13.02
N VAL A 140 -24.10 -14.15 -12.72
CA VAL A 140 -23.10 -15.20 -12.97
C VAL A 140 -22.32 -15.38 -11.67
N THR A 141 -21.98 -16.62 -11.32
CA THR A 141 -21.20 -16.95 -10.13
C THR A 141 -19.88 -17.59 -10.53
N TRP A 142 -18.76 -17.10 -9.99
CA TRP A 142 -17.42 -17.64 -10.18
C TRP A 142 -16.97 -18.38 -8.94
N GLY A 143 -16.35 -19.55 -9.14
CA GLY A 143 -15.95 -20.44 -8.07
C GLY A 143 -17.13 -21.05 -7.31
N SER A 144 -16.82 -21.95 -6.38
CA SER A 144 -17.81 -22.64 -5.54
C SER A 144 -17.17 -23.23 -4.29
N GLY A 145 -17.96 -23.35 -3.22
CA GLY A 145 -17.53 -23.99 -1.97
C GLY A 145 -16.69 -23.12 -1.03
N PHE A 146 -16.61 -21.81 -1.25
CA PHE A 146 -15.94 -20.89 -0.33
C PHE A 146 -16.73 -20.72 0.97
N ASP A 147 -15.99 -20.68 2.08
CA ASP A 147 -16.48 -20.40 3.44
C ASP A 147 -15.60 -19.33 4.08
N PHE A 148 -15.82 -18.07 3.71
CA PHE A 148 -15.01 -16.94 4.16
C PHE A 148 -15.23 -16.53 5.63
N THR A 149 -16.13 -17.21 6.33
CA THR A 149 -16.30 -17.07 7.79
C THR A 149 -15.75 -18.25 8.59
N GLY A 150 -15.27 -19.29 7.90
CA GLY A 150 -14.81 -20.53 8.51
C GLY A 150 -13.52 -21.02 7.89
N ALA A 151 -13.59 -22.04 7.04
CA ALA A 151 -12.40 -22.71 6.50
C ALA A 151 -11.49 -21.81 5.65
N SER A 152 -12.05 -20.75 5.06
CA SER A 152 -11.35 -19.73 4.29
C SER A 152 -11.49 -18.35 4.96
N ALA A 153 -11.54 -18.29 6.29
CA ALA A 153 -11.59 -17.01 6.99
C ALA A 153 -10.27 -16.24 6.85
N GLY A 154 -10.37 -14.91 6.83
CA GLY A 154 -9.24 -14.00 6.69
C GLY A 154 -9.39 -13.09 5.48
N PHE A 155 -8.32 -12.36 5.20
CA PHE A 155 -8.27 -11.48 4.05
C PHE A 155 -7.98 -12.23 2.75
N HIS A 156 -8.72 -11.86 1.71
CA HIS A 156 -8.56 -12.35 0.35
C HIS A 156 -8.49 -11.17 -0.62
N HIS A 157 -7.70 -11.33 -1.68
CA HIS A 157 -7.65 -10.35 -2.76
C HIS A 157 -8.62 -10.75 -3.86
N LEU A 158 -9.54 -9.85 -4.21
CA LEU A 158 -10.48 -10.04 -5.31
C LEU A 158 -10.16 -9.08 -6.44
N ALA A 159 -10.08 -9.59 -7.67
CA ALA A 159 -10.03 -8.77 -8.88
C ALA A 159 -11.10 -9.15 -9.89
N ILE A 160 -11.76 -8.14 -10.46
CA ILE A 160 -12.77 -8.26 -11.51
C ILE A 160 -12.26 -7.53 -12.74
N ARG A 161 -12.09 -8.25 -13.86
CA ARG A 161 -11.57 -7.70 -15.10
C ARG A 161 -12.63 -7.75 -16.19
N VAL A 162 -12.90 -6.60 -16.81
CA VAL A 162 -13.59 -6.54 -18.10
C VAL A 162 -12.50 -6.45 -19.18
N PRO A 163 -12.21 -7.54 -19.92
CA PRO A 163 -11.14 -7.56 -20.89
C PRO A 163 -11.48 -6.72 -22.12
N SER A 164 -10.44 -6.36 -22.89
CA SER A 164 -10.64 -5.70 -24.18
C SER A 164 -11.43 -6.59 -25.14
N GLY A 165 -12.52 -6.05 -25.68
CA GLY A 165 -13.39 -6.77 -26.59
C GLY A 165 -14.50 -7.58 -25.91
N ALA A 166 -14.65 -7.50 -24.59
CA ALA A 166 -15.79 -8.06 -23.89
C ALA A 166 -17.11 -7.55 -24.47
N VAL A 167 -18.08 -8.43 -24.64
CA VAL A 167 -19.41 -8.14 -25.20
C VAL A 167 -20.48 -8.28 -24.13
N ASP A 168 -20.41 -9.35 -23.34
CA ASP A 168 -21.39 -9.69 -22.33
C ASP A 168 -20.74 -10.13 -21.00
N TYR A 169 -21.57 -10.35 -19.97
CA TYR A 169 -21.09 -10.64 -18.62
C TYR A 169 -20.41 -12.02 -18.45
N LEU A 170 -20.42 -12.89 -19.46
CA LEU A 170 -19.60 -14.12 -19.45
C LEU A 170 -18.16 -13.87 -19.89
N ASP A 171 -17.89 -12.76 -20.57
CA ASP A 171 -16.53 -12.36 -20.94
C ASP A 171 -15.77 -11.70 -19.77
N ILE A 172 -16.37 -11.60 -18.59
CA ILE A 172 -15.71 -11.04 -17.39
C ILE A 172 -14.90 -12.12 -16.69
N ASP A 173 -13.67 -11.75 -16.34
CA ASP A 173 -12.78 -12.61 -15.57
C ASP A 173 -12.81 -12.20 -14.09
N VAL A 174 -12.82 -13.19 -13.20
CA VAL A 174 -12.83 -12.99 -11.75
C VAL A 174 -11.68 -13.78 -11.13
N PHE A 175 -10.87 -13.11 -10.33
CA PHE A 175 -9.69 -13.68 -9.68
C PHE A 175 -9.84 -13.62 -8.17
N LEU A 176 -9.50 -14.71 -7.49
CA LEU A 176 -9.38 -14.75 -6.04
C LEU A 176 -7.94 -15.12 -5.68
N ASP A 177 -7.29 -14.31 -4.86
CA ASP A 177 -5.88 -14.46 -4.46
C ASP A 177 -4.94 -14.62 -5.65
N GLY A 178 -5.20 -13.87 -6.72
CA GLY A 178 -4.40 -13.88 -7.95
C GLY A 178 -4.71 -15.05 -8.90
N VAL A 179 -5.64 -15.94 -8.54
CA VAL A 179 -6.02 -17.11 -9.35
C VAL A 179 -7.37 -16.87 -10.02
N GLU A 180 -7.41 -17.01 -11.36
CA GLU A 180 -8.66 -16.92 -12.12
C GLU A 180 -9.63 -18.04 -11.73
N LEU A 181 -10.88 -17.69 -11.48
CA LEU A 181 -11.94 -18.60 -11.10
C LEU A 181 -12.77 -19.04 -12.32
N PRO A 182 -13.27 -20.29 -12.34
CA PRO A 182 -14.18 -20.73 -13.38
C PRO A 182 -15.57 -20.09 -13.22
N ALA A 183 -16.14 -19.61 -14.33
CA ALA A 183 -17.51 -19.11 -14.36
C ALA A 183 -18.55 -20.24 -14.36
N THR A 184 -19.53 -20.16 -13.47
CA THR A 184 -20.74 -20.99 -13.46
C THR A 184 -21.96 -20.08 -13.60
N PRO A 185 -22.66 -20.10 -14.75
CA PRO A 185 -23.85 -19.29 -14.91
C PRO A 185 -25.00 -19.80 -14.03
N THR A 186 -25.55 -18.95 -13.15
CA THR A 186 -26.57 -19.35 -12.15
C THR A 186 -27.84 -18.50 -12.24
N GLY A 187 -28.64 -18.60 -13.30
CA GLY A 187 -29.91 -17.86 -13.35
C GLY A 187 -30.64 -17.96 -14.68
N GLY A 188 -31.91 -17.52 -14.71
CA GLY A 188 -32.85 -17.70 -15.85
C GLY A 188 -32.50 -16.96 -17.15
N ASN A 189 -31.39 -16.22 -17.20
CA ASN A 189 -30.84 -15.66 -18.43
C ASN A 189 -29.30 -15.53 -18.30
N PRO A 190 -28.59 -16.66 -18.30
CA PRO A 190 -27.15 -16.67 -18.11
C PRO A 190 -26.48 -16.01 -19.31
N GLY A 191 -25.75 -14.92 -19.08
CA GLY A 191 -24.77 -14.41 -20.04
C GLY A 191 -25.24 -13.62 -21.26
N ALA A 192 -26.49 -13.69 -21.70
CA ALA A 192 -26.90 -12.97 -22.92
C ALA A 192 -27.09 -11.44 -22.77
N THR A 193 -26.70 -10.86 -21.63
CA THR A 193 -26.89 -9.43 -21.37
C THR A 193 -25.62 -8.67 -21.73
N LEU A 194 -25.72 -7.74 -22.67
CA LEU A 194 -24.61 -6.89 -23.08
C LEU A 194 -24.09 -6.05 -21.91
N ILE A 195 -22.77 -5.90 -21.81
CA ILE A 195 -22.16 -4.93 -20.92
C ILE A 195 -22.37 -3.53 -21.54
N ASN A 196 -23.13 -2.69 -20.86
CA ASN A 196 -23.40 -1.32 -21.28
C ASN A 196 -23.39 -0.38 -20.07
N THR A 197 -22.36 -0.51 -19.23
CA THR A 197 -22.21 0.25 -17.99
C THR A 197 -22.41 1.75 -18.27
N SER A 198 -23.39 2.40 -17.63
CA SER A 198 -23.79 3.73 -18.08
C SER A 198 -22.71 4.78 -17.77
N GLY A 199 -22.35 5.64 -18.73
CA GLY A 199 -21.50 6.81 -18.50
C GLY A 199 -22.29 8.09 -18.25
N GLY A 200 -22.07 8.71 -17.09
CA GLY A 200 -22.66 10.00 -16.73
C GLY A 200 -22.33 10.37 -15.29
N MET A 201 -22.78 11.54 -14.82
CA MET A 201 -22.58 12.05 -13.43
C MET A 201 -23.24 11.19 -12.32
N ALA A 202 -23.48 9.91 -12.59
CA ALA A 202 -24.13 8.91 -11.74
C ALA A 202 -23.58 7.49 -12.01
N THR A 203 -22.34 7.33 -12.48
CA THR A 203 -21.61 6.06 -12.27
C THR A 203 -21.34 5.95 -10.78
N ASN A 204 -22.27 5.31 -10.07
CA ASN A 204 -22.12 5.07 -8.65
C ASN A 204 -21.07 3.98 -8.50
N LEU A 205 -19.93 4.33 -7.89
CA LEU A 205 -19.14 3.35 -7.17
C LEU A 205 -19.60 3.41 -5.72
N ASN A 206 -20.20 2.31 -5.27
CA ASN A 206 -20.63 2.12 -3.89
C ASN A 206 -19.84 0.94 -3.33
N LEU A 207 -19.31 1.05 -2.12
CA LEU A 207 -18.68 -0.07 -1.42
C LEU A 207 -19.64 -0.63 -0.37
N GLY A 208 -19.58 -1.93 -0.15
CA GLY A 208 -20.48 -2.65 0.75
C GLY A 208 -21.96 -2.65 0.37
N ARG A 209 -22.33 -2.20 -0.85
CA ARG A 209 -23.72 -2.15 -1.31
C ARG A 209 -23.85 -2.13 -2.84
N SER A 210 -25.04 -2.50 -3.32
CA SER A 210 -25.44 -2.38 -4.73
C SER A 210 -25.53 -0.93 -5.27
N PRO A 211 -25.50 -0.73 -6.60
CA PRO A 211 -25.79 0.55 -7.26
C PRO A 211 -27.22 1.06 -7.07
N ALA A 212 -28.15 0.19 -6.66
CA ALA A 212 -29.57 0.50 -6.47
C ALA A 212 -29.86 1.19 -5.13
N PHE A 213 -28.88 1.29 -4.22
CA PHE A 213 -29.08 1.71 -2.83
C PHE A 213 -30.13 0.87 -2.09
N ASP A 214 -30.26 -0.40 -2.43
CA ASP A 214 -31.07 -1.34 -1.67
C ASP A 214 -30.36 -1.64 -0.34
N PRO A 215 -30.96 -1.33 0.82
CA PRO A 215 -30.37 -1.59 2.13
C PRO A 215 -30.33 -3.07 2.52
N ALA A 216 -30.91 -3.97 1.72
CA ALA A 216 -30.85 -5.39 1.98
C ALA A 216 -29.54 -6.01 1.44
N GLY A 217 -28.85 -6.78 2.29
CA GLY A 217 -27.75 -7.64 1.86
C GLY A 217 -26.44 -6.89 1.64
N ASP A 218 -26.17 -5.88 2.46
CA ASP A 218 -24.88 -5.19 2.49
C ASP A 218 -23.76 -6.13 2.93
N PHE A 219 -22.53 -5.71 2.63
CA PHE A 219 -21.34 -6.43 3.08
C PHE A 219 -21.14 -6.30 4.58
N ILE A 220 -20.79 -7.42 5.23
CA ILE A 220 -20.44 -7.45 6.66
C ILE A 220 -19.00 -7.93 6.79
N GLY A 221 -18.08 -7.01 7.04
CA GLY A 221 -16.67 -7.32 7.14
C GLY A 221 -15.75 -6.14 6.87
N LEU A 222 -14.51 -6.44 6.50
CA LEU A 222 -13.47 -5.46 6.21
C LEU A 222 -13.24 -5.33 4.71
N LEU A 223 -13.01 -4.10 4.26
CA LEU A 223 -12.53 -3.78 2.91
C LEU A 223 -11.23 -3.00 3.04
N ASP A 224 -10.26 -3.35 2.21
CA ASP A 224 -8.95 -2.71 2.21
C ASP A 224 -8.45 -2.47 0.77
N ASP A 225 -7.71 -1.38 0.60
CA ASP A 225 -6.88 -1.10 -0.57
C ASP A 225 -7.59 -1.25 -1.94
N PHE A 226 -8.72 -0.54 -2.09
CA PHE A 226 -9.59 -0.60 -3.26
C PHE A 226 -9.03 0.20 -4.44
N ARG A 227 -8.99 -0.44 -5.62
CA ARG A 227 -8.44 0.13 -6.85
C ARG A 227 -9.38 -0.03 -8.05
N LEU A 228 -9.43 0.99 -8.90
CA LEU A 228 -10.06 0.96 -10.21
C LEU A 228 -9.06 1.40 -11.28
N TYR A 229 -8.87 0.56 -12.28
CA TYR A 229 -8.05 0.81 -13.46
C TYR A 229 -8.94 0.99 -14.70
N ASP A 230 -8.60 1.94 -15.57
CA ASP A 230 -9.22 2.11 -16.90
C ASP A 230 -8.67 1.14 -17.96
N THR A 231 -7.93 0.14 -17.51
CA THR A 231 -7.26 -0.88 -18.31
C THR A 231 -7.63 -2.26 -17.80
N ALA A 232 -7.66 -3.23 -18.72
CA ALA A 232 -7.72 -4.63 -18.36
C ALA A 232 -6.30 -5.09 -18.00
N LEU A 233 -6.04 -5.26 -16.70
CA LEU A 233 -4.76 -5.76 -16.21
C LEU A 233 -4.55 -7.20 -16.68
N ASN A 234 -3.31 -7.54 -16.99
CA ASN A 234 -2.94 -8.91 -17.30
C ASN A 234 -2.85 -9.77 -16.03
N ASP A 235 -2.77 -11.09 -16.18
CA ASP A 235 -2.80 -12.03 -15.05
C ASP A 235 -1.61 -11.84 -14.10
N ALA A 236 -0.44 -11.45 -14.61
CA ALA A 236 0.73 -11.19 -13.78
C ALA A 236 0.55 -9.92 -12.94
N GLU A 237 0.02 -8.85 -13.53
CA GLU A 237 -0.31 -7.62 -12.80
C GLU A 237 -1.36 -7.87 -11.69
N ILE A 238 -2.37 -8.70 -11.96
CA ILE A 238 -3.36 -9.09 -10.95
C ILE A 238 -2.73 -9.97 -9.85
N GLY A 239 -1.85 -10.90 -10.22
CA GLY A 239 -1.10 -11.72 -9.27
C GLY A 239 -0.17 -10.91 -8.36
N ASP A 240 0.43 -9.85 -8.90
CA ASP A 240 1.26 -8.91 -8.13
C ASP A 240 0.41 -8.11 -7.12
N LEU A 241 -0.79 -7.64 -7.51
CA LEU A 241 -1.72 -7.00 -6.56
C LEU A 241 -2.13 -7.95 -5.43
N ALA A 242 -2.43 -9.22 -5.76
CA ALA A 242 -2.77 -10.24 -4.77
C ALA A 242 -1.61 -10.61 -3.85
N SER A 243 -0.37 -10.36 -4.27
CA SER A 243 0.84 -10.63 -3.49
C SER A 243 1.43 -9.38 -2.85
N ALA A 244 0.76 -8.23 -2.94
CA ALA A 244 1.30 -6.93 -2.55
C ALA A 244 1.67 -6.83 -1.06
N VAL A 245 1.12 -7.69 -0.19
CA VAL A 245 1.55 -7.86 1.22
C VAL A 245 2.99 -8.31 1.38
N ALA A 246 3.48 -9.09 0.42
CA ALA A 246 4.86 -9.57 0.36
C ALA A 246 5.73 -8.65 -0.51
N ALA A 247 5.24 -7.46 -0.88
CA ALA A 247 6.03 -6.52 -1.65
C ALA A 247 6.93 -5.66 -0.76
N LEU A 248 8.17 -5.44 -1.22
CA LEU A 248 9.03 -4.43 -0.62
C LEU A 248 8.42 -3.03 -0.77
N VAL A 249 8.68 -2.21 0.23
CA VAL A 249 8.20 -0.84 0.37
C VAL A 249 9.37 0.11 0.20
N ILE A 250 9.15 1.28 -0.40
CA ILE A 250 10.07 2.42 -0.27
C ILE A 250 9.50 3.45 0.69
N ASP A 251 10.14 3.61 1.84
CA ASP A 251 9.83 4.68 2.76
C ASP A 251 10.64 5.91 2.37
N VAL A 252 9.98 7.07 2.30
CA VAL A 252 10.58 8.31 1.84
C VAL A 252 10.33 9.41 2.86
N ASP A 253 11.41 10.01 3.37
CA ASP A 253 11.35 11.22 4.19
C ASP A 253 11.34 12.44 3.26
N PRO A 254 10.19 13.13 3.10
CA PRO A 254 10.08 14.28 2.22
C PRO A 254 10.81 15.52 2.76
N THR A 255 11.26 15.52 4.02
CA THR A 255 11.98 16.64 4.64
C THR A 255 13.48 16.49 4.46
N SER A 256 14.03 15.30 4.76
CA SER A 256 15.48 15.05 4.65
C SER A 256 15.90 14.53 3.27
N GLY A 257 14.97 14.02 2.47
CA GLY A 257 15.26 13.31 1.23
C GLY A 257 15.69 11.85 1.43
N GLY A 258 15.60 11.33 2.66
CA GLY A 258 15.93 9.95 3.00
C GLY A 258 15.05 8.94 2.25
N ILE A 259 15.65 7.86 1.77
CA ILE A 259 14.95 6.69 1.22
C ILE A 259 15.41 5.43 1.95
N ALA A 260 14.50 4.52 2.26
CA ALA A 260 14.82 3.15 2.66
C ALA A 260 13.94 2.14 1.92
N ILE A 261 14.51 0.99 1.54
CA ILE A 261 13.72 -0.17 1.07
C ILE A 261 13.40 -1.02 2.30
N ARG A 262 12.13 -1.23 2.61
CA ARG A 262 11.67 -2.00 3.77
C ARG A 262 10.94 -3.26 3.36
N ASN A 263 11.12 -4.33 4.13
CA ASN A 263 10.25 -5.51 4.08
C ASN A 263 9.13 -5.36 5.13
N PRO A 264 7.90 -5.02 4.73
CA PRO A 264 6.79 -4.86 5.66
C PRO A 264 6.13 -6.19 6.07
N SER A 265 6.53 -7.31 5.46
CA SER A 265 5.86 -8.60 5.63
C SER A 265 6.38 -9.36 6.85
N ASP A 266 5.66 -10.40 7.24
CA ASP A 266 6.07 -11.32 8.31
C ASP A 266 7.01 -12.45 7.83
N GLN A 267 7.35 -12.46 6.53
CA GLN A 267 8.26 -13.41 5.91
C GLN A 267 9.55 -12.73 5.44
N PRO A 268 10.69 -13.44 5.42
CA PRO A 268 11.88 -12.93 4.77
C PRO A 268 11.68 -12.82 3.24
N ILE A 269 12.24 -11.77 2.63
CA ILE A 269 12.25 -11.56 1.18
C ILE A 269 13.70 -11.61 0.70
N ALA A 270 13.99 -12.52 -0.23
CA ALA A 270 15.27 -12.51 -0.94
C ALA A 270 15.30 -11.35 -1.95
N LEU A 271 16.39 -10.60 -1.99
CA LEU A 271 16.54 -9.40 -2.81
C LEU A 271 17.84 -9.50 -3.60
N GLY A 272 17.72 -9.67 -4.92
CA GLY A 272 18.86 -9.76 -5.85
C GLY A 272 19.06 -8.50 -6.70
N TYR A 273 18.05 -7.65 -6.81
CA TYR A 273 18.11 -6.41 -7.59
C TYR A 273 17.10 -5.41 -7.08
N TYR A 274 17.43 -4.14 -7.20
CA TYR A 274 16.45 -3.06 -7.09
C TYR A 274 16.73 -1.95 -8.09
N GLU A 275 15.67 -1.25 -8.47
CA GLU A 275 15.67 -0.08 -9.31
C GLU A 275 14.66 0.93 -8.78
N LEU A 276 15.10 2.17 -8.64
CA LEU A 276 14.28 3.33 -8.36
C LEU A 276 14.22 4.22 -9.59
N THR A 277 13.01 4.54 -10.03
CA THR A 277 12.75 5.49 -11.10
C THR A 277 11.92 6.67 -10.61
N SER A 278 12.03 7.80 -11.32
CA SER A 278 11.21 8.99 -11.11
C SER A 278 10.92 9.64 -12.45
N ALA A 279 9.64 9.89 -12.75
CA ALA A 279 9.24 10.56 -14.00
C ALA A 279 9.61 12.06 -13.98
N SER A 280 9.54 12.69 -12.81
CA SER A 280 9.81 14.10 -12.57
C SER A 280 11.29 14.44 -12.44
N GLY A 281 12.15 13.43 -12.26
CA GLY A 281 13.58 13.63 -12.03
C GLY A 281 13.94 13.91 -10.57
N ALA A 282 13.18 13.33 -9.63
CA ALA A 282 13.31 13.59 -8.20
C ALA A 282 14.48 12.84 -7.51
N LEU A 283 15.23 11.98 -8.20
CA LEU A 283 16.31 11.22 -7.56
C LEU A 283 17.60 12.06 -7.44
N SER A 284 18.38 11.79 -6.39
CA SER A 284 19.62 12.49 -6.03
C SER A 284 20.79 11.50 -6.01
N PRO A 285 21.51 11.31 -7.14
CA PRO A 285 22.69 10.44 -7.19
C PRO A 285 23.78 10.81 -6.18
N THR A 286 23.87 12.09 -5.80
CA THR A 286 24.85 12.57 -4.82
C THR A 286 24.48 12.24 -3.38
N GLY A 287 23.17 12.16 -3.07
CA GLY A 287 22.68 11.76 -1.75
C GLY A 287 22.48 10.26 -1.60
N TRP A 288 22.61 9.51 -2.69
CA TRP A 288 22.45 8.06 -2.72
C TRP A 288 23.61 7.31 -2.08
N ALA A 289 23.31 6.63 -0.97
CA ALA A 289 24.19 5.65 -0.33
C ALA A 289 23.93 4.27 -0.96
N SER A 290 24.56 3.99 -2.10
CA SER A 290 24.44 2.69 -2.78
C SER A 290 24.90 1.53 -1.88
N LEU A 291 24.19 0.40 -1.89
CA LEU A 291 24.53 -0.85 -1.21
C LEU A 291 25.95 -1.32 -1.54
N GLN A 292 26.40 -1.15 -2.80
CA GLN A 292 27.77 -1.40 -3.22
C GLN A 292 28.80 -0.67 -2.33
N ALA A 293 28.52 0.58 -1.97
CA ALA A 293 29.43 1.41 -1.17
C ALA A 293 29.27 1.20 0.34
N GLN A 294 28.13 0.64 0.76
CA GLN A 294 27.88 0.32 2.17
C GLN A 294 28.62 -0.95 2.62
N ASP A 295 28.94 -1.85 1.68
CA ASP A 295 29.78 -3.06 1.89
C ASP A 295 29.39 -3.84 3.16
N ARG A 296 28.07 -4.09 3.32
CA ARG A 296 27.51 -4.73 4.51
C ARG A 296 27.86 -6.21 4.56
N SER A 297 27.97 -6.76 5.77
CA SER A 297 28.12 -8.21 5.94
C SER A 297 26.91 -8.96 5.34
N GLY A 298 27.16 -9.97 4.52
CA GLY A 298 26.12 -10.76 3.83
C GLY A 298 25.75 -10.26 2.42
N PHE A 299 26.29 -9.12 1.98
CA PHE A 299 25.93 -8.48 0.71
C PHE A 299 26.86 -8.88 -0.46
N GLY A 300 27.75 -9.83 -0.22
CA GLY A 300 28.80 -10.23 -1.16
C GLY A 300 29.90 -9.17 -1.29
N ALA A 301 30.92 -9.45 -2.10
CA ALA A 301 32.01 -8.52 -2.34
C ALA A 301 31.75 -7.75 -3.65
N ALA A 302 31.87 -6.43 -3.63
CA ALA A 302 31.70 -5.59 -4.82
C ALA A 302 32.93 -5.65 -5.76
N THR A 303 33.17 -6.79 -6.42
CA THR A 303 34.37 -7.01 -7.26
C THR A 303 34.18 -6.60 -8.74
N GLY A 304 32.99 -6.18 -9.12
CA GLY A 304 32.58 -5.93 -10.51
C GLY A 304 32.24 -7.20 -11.30
N LEU A 305 32.20 -8.35 -10.64
CA LEU A 305 31.82 -9.65 -11.23
C LEU A 305 30.37 -10.05 -10.94
N GLY A 306 29.64 -9.22 -10.19
CA GLY A 306 28.27 -9.49 -9.74
C GLY A 306 28.20 -10.46 -8.55
N ASP A 307 29.31 -10.64 -7.83
CA ASP A 307 29.45 -11.45 -6.60
C ASP A 307 29.23 -10.65 -5.30
N GLY A 308 28.59 -9.50 -5.46
CA GLY A 308 28.01 -8.66 -4.42
C GLY A 308 27.13 -7.60 -5.08
N TRP A 309 26.60 -6.68 -4.28
CA TRP A 309 25.84 -5.55 -4.80
C TRP A 309 26.71 -4.63 -5.65
N GLU A 310 26.26 -4.38 -6.88
CA GLU A 310 26.93 -3.53 -7.86
C GLU A 310 25.96 -2.51 -8.44
N ARG A 311 26.41 -1.26 -8.60
CA ARG A 311 25.65 -0.23 -9.30
C ARG A 311 25.44 -0.61 -10.76
N LEU A 312 24.20 -0.48 -11.20
CA LEU A 312 23.77 -0.75 -12.57
C LEU A 312 23.43 0.56 -13.30
N GLY A 313 23.84 0.64 -14.56
CA GLY A 313 23.64 1.83 -15.38
C GLY A 313 24.42 3.05 -14.89
N THR A 314 23.99 4.23 -15.33
CA THR A 314 24.55 5.51 -14.89
C THR A 314 23.53 6.18 -13.96
N PRO A 315 23.84 6.32 -12.66
CA PRO A 315 22.96 7.01 -11.71
C PRO A 315 22.59 8.41 -12.21
N SER A 316 21.30 8.74 -12.16
CA SER A 316 20.76 10.00 -12.67
C SER A 316 19.58 10.48 -11.81
N SER A 317 19.04 11.64 -12.15
CA SER A 317 17.81 12.16 -11.54
C SER A 317 16.58 11.27 -11.77
N ASN A 318 16.64 10.35 -12.73
CA ASN A 318 15.51 9.51 -13.14
C ASN A 318 15.72 8.02 -12.87
N LEU A 319 16.93 7.62 -12.45
CA LEU A 319 17.28 6.21 -12.29
C LEU A 319 18.40 6.02 -11.26
N LEU A 320 18.16 5.16 -10.28
CA LEU A 320 19.17 4.54 -9.41
C LEU A 320 18.91 3.04 -9.39
N ALA A 321 19.92 2.20 -9.66
CA ALA A 321 19.74 0.75 -9.67
C ALA A 321 20.99 0.03 -9.19
N GLU A 322 20.81 -1.11 -8.51
CA GLU A 322 21.88 -2.04 -8.14
C GLU A 322 21.41 -3.48 -8.30
N GLY A 323 22.37 -4.40 -8.44
CA GLY A 323 22.08 -5.82 -8.44
C GLY A 323 23.22 -6.65 -7.86
N TYR A 324 22.84 -7.75 -7.22
CA TYR A 324 23.67 -8.86 -6.84
C TYR A 324 23.34 -10.02 -7.79
N LEU A 325 24.12 -10.18 -8.86
CA LEU A 325 23.72 -11.03 -9.99
C LEU A 325 23.97 -12.53 -9.77
N SER A 326 24.85 -12.89 -8.83
CA SER A 326 25.19 -14.29 -8.56
C SER A 326 24.46 -14.90 -7.37
N ASP A 327 23.82 -14.07 -6.53
CA ASP A 327 23.16 -14.49 -5.29
C ASP A 327 22.16 -13.40 -4.84
N GLU A 328 21.46 -13.63 -3.73
CA GLU A 328 20.49 -12.67 -3.17
C GLU A 328 20.82 -12.32 -1.72
N SER A 329 20.50 -11.10 -1.30
CA SER A 329 20.49 -10.72 0.11
C SER A 329 19.12 -10.97 0.72
N VAL A 330 19.05 -11.53 1.92
CA VAL A 330 17.76 -11.77 2.59
C VAL A 330 17.42 -10.57 3.46
N LEU A 331 16.27 -9.95 3.21
CA LEU A 331 15.68 -8.92 4.04
C LEU A 331 14.60 -9.55 4.93
N GLY A 332 14.88 -9.67 6.23
CA GLY A 332 13.96 -10.25 7.20
C GLY A 332 12.71 -9.39 7.45
N PRO A 333 11.70 -9.95 8.16
CA PRO A 333 10.50 -9.21 8.53
C PRO A 333 10.82 -7.88 9.23
N GLY A 334 10.20 -6.78 8.78
CA GLY A 334 10.38 -5.43 9.33
C GLY A 334 11.71 -4.75 9.00
N GLN A 335 12.66 -5.44 8.36
CA GLN A 335 13.98 -4.87 8.09
C GLN A 335 13.97 -3.81 6.98
N SER A 336 14.86 -2.82 7.13
CA SER A 336 15.04 -1.72 6.18
C SER A 336 16.47 -1.60 5.66
N LEU A 337 16.60 -1.25 4.38
CA LEU A 337 17.85 -0.92 3.69
C LEU A 337 17.85 0.56 3.36
N PRO A 338 18.47 1.42 4.20
CA PRO A 338 18.57 2.84 3.91
C PRO A 338 19.48 3.06 2.70
N LEU A 339 19.01 3.91 1.78
CA LEU A 339 19.68 4.31 0.55
C LEU A 339 20.18 5.77 0.62
N GLY A 340 20.20 6.36 1.81
CA GLY A 340 20.64 7.74 2.03
C GLY A 340 19.62 8.78 1.56
N ALA A 341 20.06 10.04 1.43
CA ALA A 341 19.24 11.17 0.99
C ALA A 341 19.04 11.17 -0.55
N ALA A 342 18.56 10.05 -1.07
CA ALA A 342 18.42 9.77 -2.50
C ALA A 342 17.19 10.41 -3.15
N TYR A 343 16.28 11.00 -2.38
CA TYR A 343 15.16 11.80 -2.86
C TYR A 343 15.49 13.30 -2.79
N ASN A 344 15.03 14.08 -3.77
CA ASN A 344 15.12 15.53 -3.80
C ASN A 344 13.76 16.16 -3.45
N PRO A 345 13.59 16.71 -2.23
CA PRO A 345 12.33 17.31 -1.77
C PRO A 345 11.77 18.47 -2.59
N PHE A 346 12.55 19.03 -3.52
CA PHE A 346 12.08 20.11 -4.40
C PHE A 346 11.22 19.62 -5.57
N PHE A 347 11.16 18.31 -5.79
CA PHE A 347 10.36 17.69 -6.84
C PHE A 347 9.13 16.99 -6.25
N PRO A 348 8.10 16.70 -7.06
CA PRO A 348 6.99 15.84 -6.64
C PRO A 348 7.49 14.45 -6.24
N LEU A 349 6.85 13.84 -5.24
CA LEU A 349 7.09 12.45 -4.88
C LEU A 349 6.43 11.54 -5.90
N ASP A 350 7.23 10.98 -6.80
CA ASP A 350 6.77 10.08 -7.87
C ASP A 350 7.73 8.89 -8.08
N LEU A 351 8.32 8.42 -6.97
CA LEU A 351 9.27 7.32 -6.99
C LEU A 351 8.56 5.98 -7.20
N GLU A 352 9.15 5.16 -8.06
CA GLU A 352 8.71 3.79 -8.30
C GLU A 352 9.86 2.83 -7.98
N LEU A 353 9.55 1.78 -7.21
CA LEU A 353 10.48 0.68 -6.93
C LEU A 353 10.15 -0.50 -7.83
N THR A 354 11.16 -1.03 -8.52
CA THR A 354 11.15 -2.38 -9.07
C THR A 354 12.24 -3.18 -8.39
N TYR A 355 11.98 -4.42 -8.00
CA TYR A 355 12.99 -5.27 -7.37
C TYR A 355 12.88 -6.70 -7.91
N GLN A 356 13.94 -7.48 -7.73
CA GLN A 356 13.95 -8.91 -8.05
C GLN A 356 14.03 -9.73 -6.77
N THR A 357 13.15 -10.72 -6.68
CA THR A 357 13.14 -11.73 -5.61
C THR A 357 12.96 -13.10 -6.24
N GLU A 358 13.80 -14.07 -5.86
CA GLU A 358 13.76 -15.44 -6.36
C GLU A 358 13.79 -15.52 -7.90
N GLY A 359 14.52 -14.61 -8.52
CA GLY A 359 14.62 -14.50 -9.98
C GLY A 359 13.44 -13.81 -10.69
N VAL A 360 12.39 -13.40 -9.97
CA VAL A 360 11.19 -12.73 -10.52
C VAL A 360 11.22 -11.23 -10.21
N PHE A 361 11.01 -10.40 -11.23
CA PHE A 361 10.84 -8.96 -11.03
C PHE A 361 9.44 -8.65 -10.51
N ARG A 362 9.38 -7.78 -9.50
CA ARG A 362 8.15 -7.31 -8.87
C ARG A 362 8.20 -5.80 -8.71
N SER A 363 7.03 -5.17 -8.73
CA SER A 363 6.89 -3.78 -8.31
C SER A 363 6.82 -3.69 -6.80
N GLY A 364 7.60 -2.78 -6.22
CA GLY A 364 7.45 -2.37 -4.83
C GLY A 364 6.38 -1.29 -4.70
N ARG A 365 6.02 -0.95 -3.46
CA ARG A 365 5.04 0.11 -3.17
C ARG A 365 5.69 1.29 -2.47
N LEU A 366 5.09 2.47 -2.62
CA LEU A 366 5.44 3.62 -1.79
C LEU A 366 4.90 3.38 -0.37
N GLY A 367 5.77 3.56 0.62
CA GLY A 367 5.46 3.39 2.04
C GLY A 367 4.88 4.65 2.66
N GLU A 368 4.82 4.65 4.00
CA GLU A 368 4.39 5.84 4.73
C GLU A 368 5.33 7.01 4.44
N VAL A 369 4.75 8.14 4.04
CA VAL A 369 5.48 9.39 3.78
C VAL A 369 5.69 10.10 5.12
N GLY A 370 6.78 9.73 5.79
CA GLY A 370 7.18 10.23 7.10
C GLY A 370 8.68 10.04 7.29
N ALA A 371 9.27 10.72 8.26
CA ALA A 371 10.69 10.52 8.53
C ALA A 371 10.93 9.05 8.94
N VAL A 372 11.70 8.29 8.16
CA VAL A 372 12.24 7.00 8.61
C VAL A 372 13.24 7.32 9.70
N LEU A 373 12.81 7.21 10.95
CA LEU A 373 13.62 7.56 12.09
C LEU A 373 14.40 6.33 12.53
N ALA A 374 15.70 6.29 12.23
CA ALA A 374 16.58 5.25 12.78
C ALA A 374 16.45 5.26 14.32
N GLY A 375 16.03 4.14 14.91
CA GLY A 375 15.70 4.06 16.33
C GLY A 375 14.20 4.06 16.66
N ASP A 376 13.31 4.36 15.72
CA ASP A 376 11.85 4.18 15.87
C ASP A 376 11.50 2.70 15.62
N TYR A 377 11.60 1.90 16.67
CA TYR A 377 11.51 0.44 16.62
C TYR A 377 10.09 -0.09 16.72
N ASN A 378 9.12 0.74 17.11
CA ASN A 378 7.70 0.39 17.07
C ASN A 378 6.95 0.99 15.86
N ASP A 379 7.64 1.73 14.99
CA ASP A 379 7.13 2.29 13.73
C ASP A 379 5.94 3.25 13.97
N ASP A 380 5.99 4.03 15.06
CA ASP A 380 4.92 4.97 15.43
C ASP A 380 5.19 6.43 15.01
N GLY A 381 6.32 6.66 14.32
CA GLY A 381 6.76 7.94 13.81
C GLY A 381 7.47 8.81 14.84
N LEU A 382 7.74 8.30 16.05
CA LEU A 382 8.42 9.00 17.13
C LEU A 382 9.61 8.17 17.62
N ILE A 383 10.75 8.83 17.86
CA ILE A 383 11.84 8.20 18.64
C ILE A 383 11.56 8.48 20.11
N ASP A 384 11.23 7.41 20.82
CA ASP A 384 10.41 7.30 22.00
C ASP A 384 11.05 6.34 23.05
N VAL A 385 10.55 6.33 24.28
CA VAL A 385 10.91 5.27 25.25
C VAL A 385 10.24 3.93 24.90
N ALA A 386 9.17 3.96 24.12
CA ALA A 386 8.49 2.80 23.57
C ALA A 386 9.44 1.99 22.66
N ASP A 387 10.26 2.64 21.84
CA ASP A 387 11.26 1.98 21.01
C ASP A 387 12.29 1.21 21.83
N TYR A 388 12.75 1.83 22.92
CA TYR A 388 13.68 1.17 23.83
C TYR A 388 13.08 -0.14 24.37
N THR A 389 11.76 -0.18 24.60
CA THR A 389 11.11 -1.42 25.05
C THR A 389 11.08 -2.48 23.96
N VAL A 390 10.87 -2.11 22.69
CA VAL A 390 10.95 -3.05 21.56
C VAL A 390 12.37 -3.61 21.43
N TRP A 391 13.39 -2.76 21.47
CA TRP A 391 14.79 -3.22 21.44
C TRP A 391 15.13 -4.15 22.60
N ARG A 392 14.78 -3.75 23.82
CA ARG A 392 15.11 -4.52 25.02
C ARG A 392 14.47 -5.91 24.99
N ASP A 393 13.28 -6.02 24.42
CA ASP A 393 12.56 -7.28 24.37
C ASP A 393 13.07 -8.19 23.23
N ALA A 394 13.74 -7.62 22.21
CA ALA A 394 14.31 -8.36 21.09
C ALA A 394 15.83 -8.64 21.21
N VAL A 395 16.56 -7.95 22.08
CA VAL A 395 18.03 -8.08 22.18
C VAL A 395 18.47 -9.52 22.49
N GLY A 396 19.41 -10.04 21.69
CA GLY A 396 19.89 -11.42 21.81
C GLY A 396 18.99 -12.47 21.16
N THR A 397 17.90 -12.05 20.50
CA THR A 397 17.13 -12.88 19.56
C THR A 397 17.65 -12.69 18.12
N PRO A 398 17.39 -13.62 17.19
CA PRO A 398 17.71 -13.43 15.78
C PRO A 398 16.72 -12.49 15.06
N LEU A 399 15.78 -11.88 15.79
CA LEU A 399 14.85 -10.90 15.25
C LEU A 399 15.60 -9.58 15.04
N ALA A 400 15.40 -8.94 13.90
CA ALA A 400 15.83 -7.55 13.68
C ALA A 400 14.66 -6.61 13.95
N LEU A 401 14.96 -5.38 14.35
CA LEU A 401 13.95 -4.39 14.71
C LEU A 401 13.41 -3.66 13.47
N HIS A 402 12.23 -3.04 13.60
CA HIS A 402 11.76 -2.07 12.61
C HIS A 402 12.72 -0.89 12.56
N ASN A 403 12.92 -0.26 11.40
CA ASN A 403 13.85 0.88 11.22
C ASN A 403 15.27 0.63 11.76
N ASP A 404 15.68 -0.64 11.79
CA ASP A 404 17.02 -1.09 12.16
C ASP A 404 17.97 -0.99 10.96
N SER A 405 19.16 -0.46 11.21
CA SER A 405 20.22 -0.33 10.21
C SER A 405 21.12 -1.58 10.12
N THR A 406 21.01 -2.54 11.05
CA THR A 406 21.83 -3.76 11.10
C THR A 406 20.98 -5.02 10.79
N PRO A 407 21.21 -5.71 9.65
CA PRO A 407 20.22 -6.65 9.09
C PRO A 407 20.33 -8.10 9.59
N THR A 408 20.92 -8.38 10.76
CA THR A 408 21.23 -9.80 11.11
C THR A 408 20.81 -10.27 12.50
N ALA A 409 20.62 -9.37 13.47
CA ALA A 409 20.06 -9.65 14.79
C ALA A 409 19.90 -8.34 15.56
N THR A 410 19.03 -8.31 16.57
CA THR A 410 19.03 -7.21 17.54
C THR A 410 20.27 -7.29 18.42
N THR A 411 21.17 -6.33 18.24
CA THR A 411 22.46 -6.18 18.90
C THR A 411 22.53 -4.93 19.78
N THR A 412 23.70 -4.72 20.38
CA THR A 412 24.02 -3.48 21.11
C THR A 412 24.27 -2.29 20.20
N ASP A 413 24.53 -2.50 18.90
CA ASP A 413 24.74 -1.40 17.96
C ASP A 413 23.41 -0.68 17.66
N ASP A 414 22.30 -1.40 17.71
CA ASP A 414 20.95 -0.85 17.54
C ASP A 414 20.61 0.06 18.73
N TYR A 415 20.93 -0.35 19.95
CA TYR A 415 20.83 0.54 21.11
C TYR A 415 21.61 1.84 20.92
N ALA A 416 22.82 1.78 20.35
CA ALA A 416 23.60 2.99 20.08
C ALA A 416 22.95 3.88 19.02
N ALA A 417 22.30 3.29 18.00
CA ALA A 417 21.53 4.01 17.00
C ALA A 417 20.31 4.72 17.64
N TRP A 418 19.52 4.02 18.46
CA TRP A 418 18.42 4.63 19.22
C TRP A 418 18.90 5.77 20.12
N VAL A 419 19.98 5.58 20.89
CA VAL A 419 20.53 6.63 21.77
C VAL A 419 20.96 7.87 20.96
N ALA A 420 21.63 7.68 19.83
CA ALA A 420 22.07 8.79 18.99
C ALA A 420 20.87 9.57 18.42
N ALA A 421 19.84 8.86 17.98
CA ALA A 421 18.63 9.45 17.42
C ALA A 421 17.77 10.16 18.48
N TRP A 422 17.61 9.55 19.66
CA TRP A 422 16.94 10.11 20.83
C TRP A 422 17.60 11.41 21.31
N GLN A 423 18.93 11.47 21.30
CA GLN A 423 19.66 12.70 21.65
C GLN A 423 19.47 13.81 20.61
N ALA A 424 19.40 13.46 19.33
CA ALA A 424 19.14 14.40 18.25
C ALA A 424 17.70 14.96 18.30
N SER A 425 16.71 14.14 18.60
CA SER A 425 15.30 14.57 18.76
C SER A 425 15.11 15.44 20.01
N SER A 426 15.80 15.11 21.10
CA SER A 426 15.79 15.89 22.35
C SER A 426 16.47 17.26 22.24
N ALA A 427 17.43 17.41 21.33
CA ALA A 427 18.13 18.68 21.10
C ALA A 427 17.30 19.72 20.32
N ALA A 428 16.23 19.29 19.63
CA ALA A 428 15.34 20.16 18.86
C ALA A 428 14.28 20.88 19.71
N GLN A 429 14.03 20.44 20.96
CA GLN A 429 13.19 21.19 21.88
C GLN A 429 13.98 22.37 22.47
N THR A 430 13.79 23.57 21.92
CA THR A 430 14.14 24.80 22.63
C THR A 430 13.33 24.85 23.91
N ILE A 431 13.93 24.49 25.04
CA ILE A 431 13.33 24.64 26.37
C ILE A 431 13.03 26.13 26.54
N PRO A 432 11.76 26.57 26.62
CA PRO A 432 11.45 27.95 26.91
C PRO A 432 12.06 28.27 28.28
N GLU A 433 12.89 29.33 28.36
CA GLU A 433 13.45 29.74 29.65
C GLU A 433 12.32 29.82 30.69
N PRO A 434 12.49 29.24 31.89
CA PRO A 434 11.45 29.29 32.90
C PRO A 434 11.06 30.75 33.14
N THR A 435 9.78 31.06 32.98
CA THR A 435 9.18 32.38 33.24
C THR A 435 9.37 32.85 34.70
N GLY A 436 10.02 32.05 35.56
CA GLY A 436 10.43 32.39 36.91
C GLY A 436 11.31 33.64 37.03
N LEU A 437 12.17 33.94 36.04
CA LEU A 437 12.98 35.17 36.06
C LEU A 437 12.14 36.45 35.85
N ARG A 438 10.97 36.35 35.19
CA ARG A 438 10.03 37.48 35.04
C ARG A 438 9.21 37.72 36.31
N LEU A 439 8.92 36.68 37.10
CA LEU A 439 8.23 36.81 38.38
C LEU A 439 9.10 37.45 39.46
N LEU A 440 10.42 37.24 39.45
CA LEU A 440 11.32 37.85 40.45
C LEU A 440 11.42 39.38 40.29
N ILE A 441 11.37 39.90 39.05
CA ILE A 441 11.43 41.35 38.78
C ILE A 441 10.13 42.07 39.19
N ILE A 442 8.97 41.41 39.10
CA ILE A 442 7.68 41.98 39.50
C ILE A 442 7.55 42.03 41.04
N PHE A 443 8.09 41.04 41.76
CA PHE A 443 8.07 41.07 43.23
C PHE A 443 9.08 42.06 43.84
N CYS A 444 10.23 42.30 43.20
CA CYS A 444 11.17 43.34 43.66
C CYS A 444 10.66 44.77 43.44
N SER A 445 9.80 45.00 42.43
CA SER A 445 9.24 46.34 42.15
C SER A 445 7.98 46.66 42.97
N ALA A 446 7.21 45.65 43.39
CA ALA A 446 6.04 45.85 44.27
C ALA A 446 6.40 46.08 45.76
N GLY A 447 7.62 45.71 46.20
CA GLY A 447 8.09 45.88 47.58
C GLY A 447 8.61 47.29 47.93
N LEU A 448 8.94 48.13 46.95
CA LEU A 448 9.52 49.46 47.19
C LEU A 448 8.50 50.63 47.28
N LEU A 449 7.20 50.39 47.05
CA LEU A 449 6.18 51.46 46.98
C LEU A 449 5.31 51.65 48.25
N LYS A 450 5.58 50.95 49.36
CA LYS A 450 4.89 51.16 50.64
C LYS A 450 5.82 51.62 51.75
N ARG A 451 6.37 52.85 51.66
CA ARG A 451 6.93 53.56 52.82
C ARG A 451 7.16 55.07 52.63
N VAL A 452 6.14 55.84 52.25
CA VAL A 452 6.08 57.29 52.55
C VAL A 452 4.61 57.73 52.71
N ALA A 453 4.16 57.88 53.95
CA ALA A 453 3.07 58.78 54.39
C ALA A 453 2.84 58.61 55.91
N VAL A 454 3.60 59.35 56.72
CA VAL A 454 3.16 60.11 57.90
C VAL A 454 4.08 61.32 58.01
#